data_AF-A0A7J2TY64-F1
#
_entry.id   AF-A0A7J2TY64-F1
#
_cell.length_a   1.000
_cell.length_b   1.000
_cell.length_c   1.000
_cell.angle_alpha   90.00
_cell.angle_beta   90.00
_cell.angle_gamma   90.00
#
_symmetry.space_group_name_H-M   'P 1'
#
loop_
_entity.id
_entity.type
_entity.pdbx_description
1 polymer ?
#
loop_
_entity_poly.entity_id
_entity_poly.type
_entity_poly.pdbx_seq_one_letter_code
_entity_poly.pdbx_strand_id
1 'polypeptide(L)'
;MVRNIEIIVLVFTILISLASLSRIFFQQSWLEVSFVNESANCQNLKIGDRISQIGGRIISSLEDFRLVLEDVKKGDFVPMVSNGQPASCIAIEDKNLGFSLKEQKTKVLNFGIDIEGGTRVLLRIIGNATSTQSQEIAKILTERLNAYGLSDIKVLPVAEDLIQIEAAGLTEDDIRNFLVKQGYFEGKIVDSITLTNGRGTIIFNGTEIPFETSNETITILNQSFSITEGFYIDGIKYEIINKTEDTILIAANVFTAKDIENIFTDVQRNYIVRYGNGYRFVFTVQISREGAERFALVTKGQPTYYSGGQLYIKPRLVLYLDRKPITELNIVSNIAGMP
;
A
#
# COMPACT_ATOMS: atom_id res chain seq x y z
N MET A 1 36.19 -61.88 28.40
CA MET A 1 35.32 -60.74 28.75
C MET A 1 35.51 -59.61 27.76
N VAL A 2 35.21 -59.84 26.47
CA VAL A 2 34.93 -58.79 25.47
C VAL A 2 34.05 -59.50 24.44
N ARG A 3 32.72 -59.44 24.65
CA ARG A 3 31.76 -60.15 23.80
C ARG A 3 31.36 -59.21 22.68
N ASN A 4 31.91 -59.48 21.50
CA ASN A 4 31.54 -58.95 20.19
C ASN A 4 31.57 -57.42 20.06
N ILE A 5 32.79 -56.89 19.85
CA ILE A 5 33.03 -55.47 19.54
C ILE A 5 32.23 -55.01 18.31
N GLU A 6 31.97 -55.92 17.36
CA GLU A 6 31.14 -55.69 16.18
C GLU A 6 29.69 -55.34 16.55
N ILE A 7 29.12 -56.01 17.57
CA ILE A 7 27.77 -55.72 18.05
C ILE A 7 27.74 -54.37 18.75
N ILE A 8 28.78 -54.04 19.52
CA ILE A 8 28.88 -52.74 20.21
C ILE A 8 28.97 -51.60 19.20
N VAL A 9 29.80 -51.74 18.16
CA VAL A 9 29.91 -50.75 17.08
C VAL A 9 28.58 -50.61 16.33
N LEU A 10 27.91 -51.73 16.01
CA LEU A 10 26.62 -51.70 15.32
C LEU A 10 25.53 -51.00 16.16
N VAL A 11 25.43 -51.32 17.45
CA VAL A 11 24.48 -50.66 18.37
C VAL A 11 24.81 -49.17 18.50
N PHE A 12 26.08 -48.80 18.61
CA PHE A 12 26.50 -47.41 18.69
C PHE A 12 26.19 -46.63 17.40
N THR A 13 26.38 -47.24 16.24
CA THR A 13 26.06 -46.63 14.94
C THR A 13 24.55 -46.43 14.77
N ILE A 14 23.75 -47.40 15.22
CA ILE A 14 22.29 -47.28 15.26
C ILE A 14 21.87 -46.16 16.22
N LEU A 15 22.44 -46.07 17.42
CA LEU A 15 22.11 -45.01 18.37
C LEU A 15 22.49 -43.61 17.85
N ILE A 16 23.63 -43.47 17.15
CA ILE A 16 24.00 -42.21 16.49
C ILE A 16 23.02 -41.87 15.36
N SER A 17 22.58 -42.86 14.58
CA SER A 17 21.59 -42.66 13.51
C SER A 17 20.22 -42.26 14.08
N LEU A 18 19.76 -42.88 15.17
CA LEU A 18 18.54 -42.45 15.85
C LEU A 18 18.69 -41.07 16.50
N ALA A 19 19.86 -40.75 17.08
CA ALA A 19 20.13 -39.45 17.66
C ALA A 19 20.17 -38.34 16.60
N SER A 20 20.68 -38.61 15.40
CA SER A 20 20.64 -37.64 14.29
C SER A 20 19.22 -37.42 13.76
N LEU A 21 18.38 -38.48 13.74
CA LEU A 21 16.96 -38.39 13.38
C LEU A 21 16.10 -37.69 14.46
N SER A 22 16.55 -37.60 15.71
CA SER A 22 15.81 -36.93 16.79
C SER A 22 15.45 -35.46 16.46
N ARG A 23 16.28 -34.76 15.68
CA ARG A 23 16.00 -33.39 15.21
C ARG A 23 14.78 -33.29 14.30
N ILE A 24 14.36 -34.38 13.66
CA ILE A 24 13.14 -34.43 12.83
C ILE A 24 11.89 -34.50 13.71
N PHE A 25 11.97 -35.18 14.86
CA PHE A 25 10.84 -35.42 15.75
C PHE A 25 10.64 -34.32 16.80
N PHE A 26 11.70 -33.60 17.19
CA PHE A 26 11.62 -32.50 18.17
C PHE A 26 11.68 -31.12 17.47
N GLN A 27 10.71 -30.85 16.59
CA GLN A 27 10.57 -29.53 15.97
C GLN A 27 10.06 -28.53 17.00
N GLN A 28 10.74 -27.38 17.12
CA GLN A 28 10.22 -26.28 17.92
C GLN A 28 9.27 -25.45 17.07
N SER A 29 8.04 -25.25 17.57
CA SER A 29 7.10 -24.30 17.00
C SER A 29 6.98 -23.05 17.87
N TRP A 30 6.72 -21.92 17.24
CA TRP A 30 6.40 -20.67 17.91
C TRP A 30 5.43 -19.85 17.08
N LEU A 31 4.76 -18.89 17.72
CA LEU A 31 3.96 -17.90 17.00
C LEU A 31 4.82 -16.68 16.71
N GLU A 32 4.80 -16.27 15.45
CA GLU A 32 5.52 -15.11 14.94
C GLU A 32 4.53 -14.08 14.43
N VAL A 33 4.80 -12.79 14.69
CA VAL A 33 4.03 -11.69 14.09
C VAL A 33 4.24 -11.71 12.58
N SER A 34 3.19 -12.06 11.84
CA SER A 34 3.21 -12.09 10.37
C SER A 34 2.92 -10.72 9.77
N PHE A 35 2.12 -9.91 10.45
CA PHE A 35 1.63 -8.65 9.94
C PHE A 35 1.25 -7.70 11.08
N VAL A 36 1.45 -6.40 10.88
CA VAL A 36 0.97 -5.33 11.76
C VAL A 36 0.30 -4.26 10.90
N ASN A 37 -0.97 -3.96 11.17
CA ASN A 37 -1.76 -2.96 10.47
C ASN A 37 -1.19 -1.56 10.74
N GLU A 38 -1.16 -0.68 9.72
CA GLU A 38 -0.74 0.71 9.87
C GLU A 38 -1.57 1.48 10.91
N SER A 39 -2.84 1.11 11.07
CA SER A 39 -3.75 1.69 12.07
C SER A 39 -3.60 1.04 13.46
N ALA A 40 -2.78 -0.01 13.59
CA ALA A 40 -2.57 -0.68 14.86
C ALA A 40 -1.80 0.21 15.83
N ASN A 41 -2.33 0.37 17.03
CA ASN A 41 -1.67 1.11 18.09
C ASN A 41 -0.90 0.15 19.00
N CYS A 42 0.20 -0.39 18.47
CA CYS A 42 1.05 -1.35 19.15
C CYS A 42 2.40 -0.74 19.54
N GLN A 43 2.87 -1.05 20.75
CA GLN A 43 4.17 -0.65 21.28
C GLN A 43 5.08 -1.88 21.39
N ASN A 44 6.33 -1.74 20.95
CA ASN A 44 7.36 -2.80 20.98
C ASN A 44 6.95 -4.11 20.28
N LEU A 45 6.16 -4.00 19.21
CA LEU A 45 5.74 -5.11 18.37
C LEU A 45 6.22 -4.88 16.93
N LYS A 46 6.91 -5.85 16.34
CA LYS A 46 7.42 -5.81 14.98
C LYS A 46 7.11 -7.11 14.25
N ILE A 47 7.01 -7.04 12.92
CA ILE A 47 6.94 -8.22 12.07
C ILE A 47 8.18 -9.08 12.31
N GLY A 48 7.99 -10.39 12.46
CA GLY A 48 9.05 -11.34 12.80
C GLY A 48 9.23 -11.57 14.30
N ASP A 49 8.54 -10.83 15.16
CA ASP A 49 8.66 -11.03 16.61
C ASP A 49 7.99 -12.33 17.06
N ARG A 50 8.63 -13.07 17.98
CA ARG A 50 8.05 -14.24 18.63
C ARG A 50 7.12 -13.83 19.77
N ILE A 51 5.87 -14.25 19.70
CA ILE A 51 4.89 -14.01 20.76
C ILE A 51 4.76 -15.24 21.65
N SER A 52 4.80 -15.00 22.96
CA SER A 52 4.63 -16.05 23.98
C SER A 52 3.43 -15.83 24.89
N GLN A 53 2.94 -14.59 25.02
CA GLN A 53 1.85 -14.24 25.92
C GLN A 53 1.05 -13.05 25.39
N ILE A 54 -0.28 -13.08 25.51
CA ILE A 54 -1.19 -11.97 25.18
C ILE A 54 -2.30 -11.92 26.24
N GLY A 55 -2.62 -10.73 26.75
CA GLY A 55 -3.71 -10.54 27.73
C GLY A 55 -3.49 -11.32 29.03
N GLY A 56 -2.24 -11.58 29.40
CA GLY A 56 -1.88 -12.42 30.54
C GLY A 56 -1.96 -13.93 30.29
N ARG A 57 -2.45 -14.39 29.13
CA ARG A 57 -2.52 -15.83 28.77
C ARG A 57 -1.34 -16.24 27.89
N ILE A 58 -0.78 -17.42 28.16
CA ILE A 58 0.28 -18.01 27.31
C ILE A 58 -0.34 -18.41 25.98
N ILE A 59 0.31 -18.05 24.87
CA ILE A 59 -0.18 -18.33 23.52
C ILE A 59 0.81 -19.25 22.83
N SER A 60 0.35 -20.46 22.49
CA SER A 60 1.16 -21.49 21.83
C SER A 60 0.63 -21.89 20.45
N SER A 61 -0.63 -21.59 20.17
CA SER A 61 -1.30 -21.88 18.90
C SER A 61 -2.13 -20.69 18.39
N LEU A 62 -2.48 -20.70 17.10
CA LEU A 62 -3.39 -19.69 16.54
C LEU A 62 -4.79 -19.75 17.18
N GLU A 63 -5.19 -20.91 17.70
CA GLU A 63 -6.46 -21.06 18.42
C GLU A 63 -6.42 -20.37 19.78
N ASP A 64 -5.30 -20.47 20.52
CA ASP A 64 -5.11 -19.72 21.77
C ASP A 64 -5.23 -18.22 21.52
N PHE A 65 -4.66 -17.74 20.41
CA PHE A 65 -4.75 -16.35 20.00
C PHE A 65 -6.20 -15.96 19.69
N ARG A 66 -6.93 -16.77 18.92
CA ARG A 66 -8.35 -16.57 18.60
C ARG A 66 -9.20 -16.45 19.86
N LEU A 67 -8.98 -17.32 20.84
CA LEU A 67 -9.70 -17.32 22.12
C LEU A 67 -9.41 -16.08 22.95
N VAL A 68 -8.18 -15.55 22.92
CA VAL A 68 -7.88 -14.28 23.57
C VAL A 68 -8.63 -13.13 22.90
N LEU A 69 -8.71 -13.13 21.57
CA LEU A 69 -9.41 -12.07 20.83
C LEU A 69 -10.92 -12.05 21.11
N GLU A 70 -11.56 -13.17 21.47
CA GLU A 70 -13.00 -13.20 21.75
C GLU A 70 -13.42 -12.25 22.88
N ASP A 71 -12.54 -12.04 23.87
CA ASP A 71 -12.77 -11.19 25.03
C ASP A 71 -12.39 -9.72 24.79
N VAL A 72 -11.73 -9.41 23.66
CA VAL A 72 -11.19 -8.07 23.35
C VAL A 72 -12.24 -7.17 22.73
N LYS A 73 -12.44 -5.99 23.30
CA LYS A 73 -13.31 -4.93 22.77
C LYS A 73 -12.50 -3.76 22.24
N LYS A 74 -13.10 -3.00 21.34
CA LYS A 74 -12.50 -1.77 20.81
C LYS A 74 -12.05 -0.84 21.93
N GLY A 75 -10.80 -0.39 21.86
CA GLY A 75 -10.18 0.51 22.84
C GLY A 75 -9.52 -0.19 24.04
N ASP A 76 -9.63 -1.51 24.16
CA ASP A 76 -8.99 -2.26 25.25
C ASP A 76 -7.45 -2.21 25.12
N PHE A 77 -6.79 -2.00 26.26
CA PHE A 77 -5.33 -2.14 26.36
C PHE A 77 -4.98 -3.60 26.63
N VAL A 78 -4.26 -4.22 25.68
CA VAL A 78 -3.89 -5.64 25.75
C VAL A 78 -2.37 -5.78 25.88
N PRO A 79 -1.85 -6.14 27.06
CA PRO A 79 -0.43 -6.39 27.26
C PRO A 79 -0.01 -7.73 26.65
N MET A 80 1.23 -7.84 26.20
CA MET A 80 1.79 -9.04 25.61
C MET A 80 3.31 -9.14 25.83
N VAL A 81 3.87 -10.30 25.50
CA VAL A 81 5.31 -10.54 25.55
C VAL A 81 5.79 -10.85 24.13
N SER A 82 6.62 -9.94 23.62
CA SER A 82 7.24 -9.99 22.29
C SER A 82 8.75 -10.19 22.41
N ASN A 83 9.28 -11.27 21.83
CA ASN A 83 10.71 -11.65 21.95
C ASN A 83 11.23 -11.66 23.40
N GLY A 84 10.36 -12.03 24.36
CA GLY A 84 10.69 -12.03 25.79
C GLY A 84 10.70 -10.65 26.45
N GLN A 85 10.31 -9.59 25.74
CA GLN A 85 10.18 -8.23 26.25
C GLN A 85 8.71 -7.80 26.35
N PRO A 86 8.36 -6.90 27.28
CA PRO A 86 7.01 -6.34 27.35
C PRO A 86 6.63 -5.56 26.09
N ALA A 87 5.48 -5.88 25.53
CA ALA A 87 4.84 -5.20 24.41
C ALA A 87 3.33 -5.02 24.72
N SER A 88 2.63 -4.22 23.93
CA SER A 88 1.20 -4.00 24.12
C SER A 88 0.53 -3.46 22.87
N CYS A 89 -0.78 -3.67 22.74
CA CYS A 89 -1.60 -3.04 21.71
C CYS A 89 -2.89 -2.48 22.31
N ILE A 90 -3.41 -1.41 21.70
CA ILE A 90 -4.78 -0.95 21.94
C ILE A 90 -5.65 -1.50 20.80
N ALA A 91 -6.73 -2.20 21.16
CA ALA A 91 -7.63 -2.83 20.21
C ALA A 91 -8.27 -1.80 19.28
N ILE A 92 -8.15 -2.01 17.96
CA ILE A 92 -8.68 -1.10 16.94
C ILE A 92 -10.19 -1.28 16.75
N GLU A 93 -10.65 -2.53 16.91
CA GLU A 93 -12.05 -2.94 16.79
C GLU A 93 -12.31 -4.12 17.73
N ASP A 94 -13.59 -4.50 17.89
CA ASP A 94 -13.95 -5.69 18.64
C ASP A 94 -13.27 -6.92 18.03
N LYS A 95 -12.62 -7.73 18.88
CA LYS A 95 -11.85 -8.92 18.51
C LYS A 95 -10.67 -8.66 17.57
N ASN A 96 -10.19 -7.42 17.46
CA ASN A 96 -9.11 -7.05 16.55
C ASN A 96 -8.07 -6.14 17.21
N LEU A 97 -6.84 -6.66 17.36
CA LEU A 97 -5.69 -5.92 17.88
C LEU A 97 -4.87 -5.20 16.81
N GLY A 98 -5.19 -5.41 15.54
CA GLY A 98 -4.48 -4.82 14.41
C GLY A 98 -3.18 -5.52 14.02
N PHE A 99 -2.96 -6.78 14.43
CA PHE A 99 -1.83 -7.58 13.97
C PHE A 99 -2.24 -9.05 13.82
N SER A 100 -1.50 -9.79 13.00
CA SER A 100 -1.74 -11.20 12.74
C SER A 100 -0.53 -12.03 13.17
N LEU A 101 -0.80 -13.26 13.59
CA LEU A 101 0.22 -14.25 13.94
C LEU A 101 0.24 -15.36 12.89
N LYS A 102 1.42 -15.92 12.64
CA LYS A 102 1.61 -17.18 11.92
C LYS A 102 2.33 -18.17 12.83
N GLU A 103 2.02 -19.45 12.67
CA GLU A 103 2.83 -20.50 13.27
C GLU A 103 4.13 -20.65 12.47
N GLN A 104 5.26 -20.65 13.16
CA GLN A 104 6.57 -20.97 12.61
C GLN A 104 7.06 -22.26 13.24
N LYS A 105 7.65 -23.12 12.42
CA LYS A 105 8.25 -24.39 12.84
C LYS A 105 9.68 -24.40 12.35
N THR A 106 10.60 -24.98 13.13
CA THR A 106 11.93 -25.32 12.60
C THR A 106 11.77 -26.33 11.46
N LYS A 107 11.69 -25.84 10.21
CA LYS A 107 11.46 -26.67 9.03
C LYS A 107 12.77 -27.33 8.57
N VAL A 108 12.74 -28.65 8.40
CA VAL A 108 13.74 -29.41 7.62
C VAL A 108 13.23 -29.63 6.18
N LEU A 109 11.92 -29.54 5.97
CA LEU A 109 11.21 -29.73 4.70
C LEU A 109 10.15 -28.63 4.54
N ASN A 110 9.98 -28.13 3.30
CA ASN A 110 8.88 -27.26 2.93
C ASN A 110 7.69 -28.12 2.53
N PHE A 111 6.54 -27.97 3.19
CA PHE A 111 5.34 -28.70 2.86
C PHE A 111 4.36 -27.78 2.09
N GLY A 112 3.50 -28.37 1.25
CA GLY A 112 2.46 -27.61 0.55
C GLY A 112 1.33 -27.15 1.48
N ILE A 113 0.46 -26.28 0.96
CA ILE A 113 -0.71 -25.74 1.69
C ILE A 113 -1.62 -26.83 2.27
N ASP A 114 -1.72 -27.98 1.58
CA ASP A 114 -2.53 -29.12 2.01
C ASP A 114 -2.07 -29.72 3.35
N ILE A 115 -0.83 -29.45 3.76
CA ILE A 115 -0.20 -29.98 4.98
C ILE A 115 0.13 -28.87 5.99
N GLU A 116 0.57 -27.69 5.53
CA GLU A 116 0.92 -26.57 6.41
C GLU A 116 -0.28 -25.75 6.86
N GLY A 117 -1.40 -25.84 6.14
CA GLY A 117 -2.52 -24.93 6.29
C GLY A 117 -2.23 -23.57 5.66
N GLY A 118 -3.28 -22.92 5.17
CA GLY A 118 -3.19 -21.61 4.53
C GLY A 118 -4.54 -21.21 3.96
N THR A 119 -4.60 -20.00 3.41
CA THR A 119 -5.83 -19.48 2.80
C THR A 119 -5.73 -19.60 1.30
N ARG A 120 -6.77 -20.19 0.70
CA ARG A 120 -6.97 -20.25 -0.74
C ARG A 120 -8.17 -19.38 -1.11
N VAL A 121 -7.93 -18.35 -1.91
CA VAL A 121 -8.96 -17.41 -2.38
C VAL A 121 -9.08 -17.51 -3.89
N LEU A 122 -10.32 -17.47 -4.38
CA LEU A 122 -10.63 -17.33 -5.80
C LEU A 122 -11.16 -15.93 -6.05
N LEU A 123 -10.46 -15.16 -6.88
CA LEU A 123 -10.87 -13.85 -7.34
C LEU A 123 -11.45 -13.97 -8.74
N ARG A 124 -12.61 -13.33 -8.95
CA ARG A 124 -13.23 -13.21 -10.28
C ARG A 124 -12.99 -11.82 -10.85
N ILE A 125 -12.53 -11.74 -12.09
CA ILE A 125 -12.38 -10.50 -12.83
C ILE A 125 -13.76 -10.02 -13.26
N ILE A 126 -14.05 -8.74 -13.04
CA ILE A 126 -15.31 -8.13 -13.46
C ILE A 126 -15.21 -7.77 -14.95
N GLY A 127 -16.04 -8.39 -15.79
CA GLY A 127 -16.09 -8.18 -17.23
C GLY A 127 -15.46 -9.31 -18.04
N ASN A 128 -15.39 -9.13 -19.36
CA ASN A 128 -14.80 -10.11 -20.25
C ASN A 128 -13.28 -9.95 -20.23
N ALA A 129 -12.58 -10.89 -19.59
CA ALA A 129 -11.13 -10.95 -19.55
C ALA A 129 -10.63 -12.06 -20.48
N THR A 130 -9.46 -11.84 -21.07
CA THR A 130 -8.74 -12.86 -21.85
C THR A 130 -7.73 -13.58 -20.95
N SER A 131 -7.30 -14.77 -21.37
CA SER A 131 -6.23 -15.51 -20.67
C SER A 131 -4.95 -14.69 -20.48
N THR A 132 -4.56 -13.87 -21.47
CA THR A 132 -3.42 -12.95 -21.38
C THR A 132 -3.60 -11.89 -20.29
N GLN A 133 -4.78 -11.28 -20.21
CA GLN A 133 -5.08 -10.29 -19.16
C GLN A 133 -5.08 -10.94 -17.78
N SER A 134 -5.63 -12.16 -17.66
CA SER A 134 -5.58 -12.93 -16.42
C SER A 134 -4.15 -13.24 -15.97
N GLN A 135 -3.24 -13.56 -16.89
CA GLN A 135 -1.82 -13.75 -16.60
C GLN A 135 -1.15 -12.46 -16.15
N GLU A 136 -1.45 -11.33 -16.78
CA GLU A 136 -0.92 -10.02 -16.40
C GLU A 136 -1.39 -9.60 -15.00
N ILE A 137 -2.68 -9.78 -14.70
CA ILE A 137 -3.23 -9.51 -13.37
C ILE A 137 -2.60 -10.43 -12.33
N ALA A 138 -2.45 -11.73 -12.63
CA ALA A 138 -1.78 -12.68 -11.73
C ALA A 138 -0.34 -12.27 -11.43
N LYS A 139 0.39 -11.76 -12.43
CA LYS A 139 1.75 -11.23 -12.26
C LYS A 139 1.75 -10.00 -11.34
N ILE A 140 0.87 -9.03 -11.58
CA ILE A 140 0.74 -7.82 -10.74
C ILE A 140 0.41 -8.19 -9.29
N LEU A 141 -0.54 -9.11 -9.08
CA LEU A 141 -0.91 -9.60 -7.75
C LEU A 141 0.28 -10.28 -7.05
N THR A 142 1.07 -11.07 -7.79
CA THR A 142 2.29 -11.70 -7.26
C THR A 142 3.30 -10.65 -6.81
N GLU A 143 3.59 -9.64 -7.64
CA GLU A 143 4.52 -8.56 -7.30
C GLU A 143 4.09 -7.78 -6.06
N ARG A 144 2.79 -7.45 -5.95
CA ARG A 144 2.22 -6.79 -4.77
C ARG A 144 2.35 -7.64 -3.50
N LEU A 145 1.98 -8.91 -3.60
CA LEU A 145 2.06 -9.87 -2.51
C LEU A 145 3.50 -10.02 -1.99
N ASN A 146 4.47 -10.13 -2.90
CA ASN A 146 5.89 -10.19 -2.55
C ASN A 146 6.40 -8.88 -1.90
N ALA A 147 5.93 -7.72 -2.36
CA ALA A 147 6.30 -6.42 -1.80
C ALA A 147 5.88 -6.26 -0.33
N TYR A 148 4.82 -6.97 0.10
CA TYR A 148 4.41 -7.03 1.51
C TYR A 148 5.27 -7.97 2.37
N GLY A 149 6.35 -8.53 1.83
CA GLY A 149 7.27 -9.40 2.57
C GLY A 149 6.70 -10.78 2.87
N LEU A 150 5.61 -11.14 2.20
CA LEU A 150 4.96 -12.42 2.34
C LEU A 150 5.79 -13.49 1.59
N SER A 151 6.07 -14.59 2.28
CA SER A 151 6.82 -15.74 1.73
C SER A 151 5.82 -16.84 1.35
N ASP A 152 6.13 -17.66 0.35
CA ASP A 152 5.33 -18.83 -0.07
C ASP A 152 3.91 -18.52 -0.56
N ILE A 153 3.80 -17.57 -1.50
CA ILE A 153 2.54 -17.25 -2.18
C ILE A 153 2.53 -17.84 -3.58
N LYS A 154 1.37 -18.37 -3.97
CA LYS A 154 1.12 -18.85 -5.32
C LYS A 154 -0.08 -18.13 -5.91
N VAL A 155 0.13 -17.43 -7.02
CA VAL A 155 -0.95 -16.78 -7.78
C VAL A 155 -1.04 -17.45 -9.15
N LEU A 156 -2.20 -18.03 -9.46
CA LEU A 156 -2.42 -18.79 -10.68
C LEU A 156 -3.70 -18.32 -11.37
N PRO A 157 -3.67 -17.95 -12.66
CA PRO A 157 -4.89 -17.86 -13.45
C PRO A 157 -5.42 -19.29 -13.70
N VAL A 158 -6.63 -19.57 -13.22
CA VAL A 158 -7.27 -20.90 -13.34
C VAL A 158 -8.35 -20.94 -14.43
N ALA A 159 -8.84 -19.77 -14.85
CA ALA A 159 -9.68 -19.57 -16.02
C ALA A 159 -9.44 -18.16 -16.61
N GLU A 160 -10.15 -17.82 -17.69
CA GLU A 160 -10.05 -16.49 -18.32
C GLU A 160 -10.44 -15.35 -17.38
N ASP A 161 -11.39 -15.58 -16.48
CA ASP A 161 -11.90 -14.59 -15.53
C ASP A 161 -11.64 -14.98 -14.06
N LEU A 162 -10.85 -16.02 -13.80
CA LEU A 162 -10.61 -16.54 -12.44
C LEU A 162 -9.12 -16.66 -12.11
N ILE A 163 -8.75 -16.06 -10.98
CA ILE A 163 -7.39 -16.09 -10.42
C ILE A 163 -7.45 -16.71 -9.04
N GLN A 164 -6.64 -17.72 -8.82
CA GLN A 164 -6.45 -18.38 -7.55
C GLN A 164 -5.22 -17.81 -6.84
N ILE A 165 -5.40 -17.46 -5.57
CA ILE A 165 -4.32 -17.05 -4.68
C ILE A 165 -4.26 -18.08 -3.54
N GLU A 166 -3.07 -18.61 -3.31
CA GLU A 166 -2.75 -19.45 -2.15
C GLU A 166 -1.67 -18.71 -1.35
N ALA A 167 -1.92 -18.50 -0.06
CA ALA A 167 -0.97 -17.89 0.84
C ALA A 167 -0.98 -18.60 2.20
N ALA A 168 0.21 -18.94 2.70
CA ALA A 168 0.37 -19.48 4.04
C ALA A 168 0.29 -18.36 5.09
N GLY A 169 -0.43 -18.58 6.19
CA GLY A 169 -0.42 -17.67 7.35
C GLY A 169 -1.14 -16.32 7.18
N LEU A 170 -1.97 -16.17 6.15
CA LEU A 170 -2.88 -15.03 5.96
C LEU A 170 -4.33 -15.48 6.08
N THR A 171 -5.21 -14.60 6.56
CA THR A 171 -6.65 -14.81 6.53
C THR A 171 -7.28 -14.35 5.21
N GLU A 172 -8.53 -14.73 4.95
CA GLU A 172 -9.28 -14.20 3.80
C GLU A 172 -9.41 -12.67 3.86
N ASP A 173 -9.64 -12.12 5.06
CA ASP A 173 -9.79 -10.68 5.27
C ASP A 173 -8.49 -9.92 4.98
N ASP A 174 -7.34 -10.49 5.31
CA ASP A 174 -6.04 -9.93 4.95
C ASP A 174 -5.92 -9.83 3.41
N ILE A 175 -6.22 -10.93 2.70
CA ILE A 175 -6.16 -10.98 1.24
C ILE A 175 -7.14 -9.95 0.63
N ARG A 176 -8.36 -9.82 1.15
CA ARG A 176 -9.36 -8.85 0.66
C ARG A 176 -8.95 -7.40 0.91
N ASN A 177 -8.50 -7.07 2.12
CA ASN A 177 -8.22 -5.70 2.53
C ASN A 177 -6.91 -5.16 1.94
N PHE A 178 -5.91 -6.00 1.71
CA PHE A 178 -4.59 -5.59 1.21
C PHE A 178 -4.43 -5.70 -0.31
N LEU A 179 -5.11 -6.65 -0.97
CA LEU A 179 -4.76 -7.04 -2.35
C LEU A 179 -5.77 -6.59 -3.41
N VAL A 180 -7.00 -6.27 -3.03
CA VAL A 180 -8.09 -5.95 -3.99
C VAL A 180 -8.22 -4.44 -4.25
N LYS A 181 -7.37 -3.60 -3.64
CA LYS A 181 -7.33 -2.18 -4.01
C LYS A 181 -6.75 -2.01 -5.41
N GLN A 182 -7.44 -1.27 -6.27
CA GLN A 182 -7.00 -1.03 -7.64
C GLN A 182 -5.65 -0.29 -7.66
N GLY A 183 -5.44 0.65 -6.74
CA GLY A 183 -4.24 1.47 -6.67
C GLY A 183 -4.23 2.53 -7.78
N TYR A 184 -5.39 3.14 -8.04
CA TYR A 184 -5.55 4.13 -9.09
C TYR A 184 -4.86 5.44 -8.69
N PHE A 185 -3.67 5.67 -9.26
CA PHE A 185 -2.86 6.85 -9.01
C PHE A 185 -3.16 7.98 -9.99
N GLU A 186 -3.34 9.19 -9.46
CA GLU A 186 -3.47 10.42 -10.23
C GLU A 186 -2.65 11.55 -9.58
N GLY A 187 -2.02 12.39 -10.39
CA GLY A 187 -1.43 13.66 -9.96
C GLY A 187 -2.15 14.81 -10.64
N LYS A 188 -2.67 15.75 -9.85
CA LYS A 188 -3.44 16.88 -10.35
C LYS A 188 -2.82 18.20 -9.93
N ILE A 189 -2.76 19.16 -10.83
CA ILE A 189 -2.44 20.56 -10.50
C ILE A 189 -3.74 21.24 -10.11
N VAL A 190 -3.87 21.58 -8.83
CA VAL A 190 -5.05 22.21 -8.28
C VAL A 190 -4.80 23.71 -8.16
N ASP A 191 -5.69 24.50 -8.76
CA ASP A 191 -5.66 25.96 -8.73
C ASP A 191 -6.99 26.53 -8.21
N SER A 192 -6.88 27.56 -7.38
CA SER A 192 -8.01 28.29 -6.80
C SER A 192 -8.09 29.65 -7.46
N ILE A 193 -9.07 29.80 -8.35
CA ILE A 193 -9.23 30.97 -9.18
C ILE A 193 -10.35 31.83 -8.60
N THR A 194 -10.03 33.11 -8.35
CA THR A 194 -11.03 34.11 -7.96
C THR A 194 -11.90 34.48 -9.15
N LEU A 195 -13.22 34.55 -8.93
CA LEU A 195 -14.22 34.92 -9.90
C LEU A 195 -14.60 36.39 -9.71
N THR A 196 -14.85 37.09 -10.82
CA THR A 196 -15.46 38.43 -10.81
C THR A 196 -16.67 38.41 -11.74
N ASN A 197 -17.87 38.50 -11.16
CA ASN A 197 -19.15 38.36 -11.87
C ASN A 197 -19.22 37.05 -12.71
N GLY A 198 -18.82 35.93 -12.10
CA GLY A 198 -18.82 34.62 -12.77
C GLY A 198 -17.76 34.45 -13.86
N ARG A 199 -16.78 35.36 -13.96
CA ARG A 199 -15.67 35.25 -14.92
C ARG A 199 -14.34 35.02 -14.20
N GLY A 200 -13.50 34.20 -14.78
CA GLY A 200 -12.14 33.94 -14.30
C GLY A 200 -11.18 33.68 -15.45
N THR A 201 -9.92 33.46 -15.11
CA THR A 201 -8.85 33.19 -16.09
C THR A 201 -8.09 31.94 -15.68
N ILE A 202 -7.91 31.02 -16.63
CA ILE A 202 -7.00 29.88 -16.49
C ILE A 202 -5.71 30.23 -17.21
N ILE A 203 -4.56 29.96 -16.61
CA ILE A 203 -3.26 30.09 -17.27
C ILE A 203 -2.86 28.71 -17.82
N PHE A 204 -2.61 28.64 -19.12
CA PHE A 204 -2.16 27.43 -19.79
C PHE A 204 -1.02 27.76 -20.75
N ASN A 205 0.11 27.06 -20.61
CA ASN A 205 1.33 27.28 -21.39
C ASN A 205 1.76 28.77 -21.43
N GLY A 206 1.59 29.49 -20.31
CA GLY A 206 1.86 30.92 -20.19
C GLY A 206 0.85 31.85 -20.87
N THR A 207 -0.28 31.33 -21.36
CA THR A 207 -1.35 32.12 -21.97
C THR A 207 -2.56 32.17 -21.06
N GLU A 208 -3.13 33.36 -20.89
CA GLU A 208 -4.37 33.58 -20.16
C GLU A 208 -5.58 33.20 -21.03
N ILE A 209 -6.37 32.24 -20.57
CA ILE A 209 -7.59 31.77 -21.20
C ILE A 209 -8.77 32.20 -20.32
N PRO A 210 -9.57 33.20 -20.75
CA PRO A 210 -10.73 33.62 -20.00
C PRO A 210 -11.83 32.56 -20.08
N PHE A 211 -12.60 32.45 -19.01
CA PHE A 211 -13.78 31.60 -18.95
C PHE A 211 -14.91 32.29 -18.21
N GLU A 212 -16.13 31.84 -18.50
CA GLU A 212 -17.34 32.28 -17.81
C GLU A 212 -18.03 31.05 -17.20
N THR A 213 -18.56 31.18 -15.99
CA THR A 213 -19.26 30.10 -15.31
C THR A 213 -20.68 30.51 -14.94
N SER A 214 -21.63 29.62 -15.27
CA SER A 214 -23.01 29.64 -14.77
C SER A 214 -23.18 28.58 -13.69
N ASN A 215 -24.38 28.40 -13.12
CA ASN A 215 -24.61 27.43 -12.03
C ASN A 215 -24.14 26.01 -12.36
N GLU A 216 -24.33 25.55 -13.60
CA GLU A 216 -24.01 24.16 -13.99
C GLU A 216 -23.05 24.07 -15.17
N THR A 217 -22.71 25.20 -15.80
CA THR A 217 -21.85 25.20 -16.99
C THR A 217 -20.63 26.09 -16.82
N ILE A 218 -19.57 25.73 -17.52
CA ILE A 218 -18.39 26.56 -17.74
C ILE A 218 -18.21 26.74 -19.25
N THR A 219 -18.03 27.98 -19.68
CA THR A 219 -17.82 28.35 -21.08
C THR A 219 -16.38 28.82 -21.27
N ILE A 220 -15.64 28.11 -22.11
CA ILE A 220 -14.23 28.35 -22.42
C ILE A 220 -14.08 28.31 -23.94
N LEU A 221 -13.40 29.29 -24.55
CA LEU A 221 -13.16 29.34 -26.00
C LEU A 221 -14.46 29.16 -26.84
N ASN A 222 -15.56 29.79 -26.41
CA ASN A 222 -16.91 29.67 -27.00
C ASN A 222 -17.53 28.27 -26.98
N GLN A 223 -17.01 27.35 -26.16
CA GLN A 223 -17.60 26.03 -25.92
C GLN A 223 -18.07 25.94 -24.47
N SER A 224 -19.30 25.45 -24.27
CA SER A 224 -19.87 25.26 -22.93
C SER A 224 -19.78 23.79 -22.53
N PHE A 225 -19.31 23.54 -21.33
CA PHE A 225 -19.14 22.22 -20.73
C PHE A 225 -19.93 22.12 -19.44
N SER A 226 -20.38 20.92 -19.10
CA SER A 226 -20.96 20.64 -17.79
C SER A 226 -19.87 20.70 -16.72
N ILE A 227 -20.15 21.36 -15.60
CA ILE A 227 -19.24 21.42 -14.46
C ILE A 227 -18.92 20.02 -13.91
N THR A 228 -19.87 19.08 -13.99
CA THR A 228 -19.71 17.71 -13.49
C THR A 228 -18.81 16.84 -14.37
N GLU A 229 -18.74 17.12 -15.67
CA GLU A 229 -17.96 16.33 -16.61
C GLU A 229 -16.52 16.86 -16.73
N GLY A 230 -16.33 18.15 -16.47
CA GLY A 230 -15.08 18.85 -16.72
C GLY A 230 -14.91 19.22 -18.19
N PHE A 231 -13.70 19.60 -18.57
CA PHE A 231 -13.37 20.01 -19.94
C PHE A 231 -11.93 19.63 -20.29
N TYR A 232 -11.54 19.83 -21.55
CA TYR A 232 -10.19 19.52 -22.02
C TYR A 232 -9.52 20.75 -22.61
N ILE A 233 -8.26 20.96 -22.27
CA ILE A 233 -7.37 21.91 -22.94
C ILE A 233 -6.17 21.12 -23.43
N ASP A 234 -5.98 21.09 -24.76
CA ASP A 234 -4.87 20.39 -25.41
C ASP A 234 -4.69 18.93 -24.95
N GLY A 235 -5.81 18.20 -24.84
CA GLY A 235 -5.83 16.80 -24.39
C GLY A 235 -5.68 16.60 -22.88
N ILE A 236 -5.44 17.64 -22.09
CA ILE A 236 -5.38 17.58 -20.62
C ILE A 236 -6.78 17.78 -20.06
N LYS A 237 -7.25 16.83 -19.23
CA LYS A 237 -8.55 16.92 -18.57
C LYS A 237 -8.48 17.88 -17.39
N TYR A 238 -9.43 18.78 -17.30
CA TYR A 238 -9.68 19.68 -16.18
C TYR A 238 -10.99 19.30 -15.50
N GLU A 239 -10.96 19.16 -14.18
CA GLU A 239 -12.09 18.82 -13.33
C GLU A 239 -12.39 19.99 -12.39
N ILE A 240 -13.67 20.28 -12.16
CA ILE A 240 -14.07 21.29 -11.20
C ILE A 240 -14.35 20.58 -9.88
N ILE A 241 -13.49 20.82 -8.88
CA ILE A 241 -13.61 20.19 -7.56
C ILE A 241 -14.71 20.87 -6.75
N ASN A 242 -14.73 22.20 -6.76
CA ASN A 242 -15.67 23.00 -5.99
C ASN A 242 -15.87 24.37 -6.66
N LYS A 243 -17.06 24.95 -6.49
CA LYS A 243 -17.41 26.28 -6.97
C LYS A 243 -18.24 27.02 -5.92
N THR A 244 -17.87 28.27 -5.67
CA THR A 244 -18.60 29.24 -4.86
C THR A 244 -18.92 30.48 -5.71
N GLU A 245 -19.55 31.51 -5.14
CA GLU A 245 -19.81 32.77 -5.85
C GLU A 245 -18.51 33.48 -6.27
N ASP A 246 -17.51 33.48 -5.39
CA ASP A 246 -16.27 34.25 -5.56
C ASP A 246 -15.06 33.42 -5.99
N THR A 247 -15.13 32.09 -5.89
CA THR A 247 -13.99 31.22 -6.21
C THR A 247 -14.41 29.92 -6.88
N ILE A 248 -13.54 29.43 -7.77
CA ILE A 248 -13.64 28.10 -8.37
C ILE A 248 -12.33 27.35 -8.15
N LEU A 249 -12.44 26.08 -7.77
CA LEU A 249 -11.33 25.18 -7.56
C LEU A 249 -11.27 24.20 -8.73
N ILE A 250 -10.23 24.30 -9.54
CA ILE A 250 -10.05 23.53 -10.76
C ILE A 250 -8.81 22.63 -10.62
N ALA A 251 -8.89 21.40 -11.11
CA ALA A 251 -7.82 20.42 -11.09
C ALA A 251 -7.47 19.96 -12.50
N ALA A 252 -6.23 20.13 -12.92
CA ALA A 252 -5.72 19.61 -14.19
C ALA A 252 -5.03 18.25 -13.98
N ASN A 253 -5.46 17.21 -14.71
CA ASN A 253 -4.90 15.87 -14.59
C ASN A 253 -3.56 15.77 -15.34
N VAL A 254 -2.44 15.88 -14.61
CA VAL A 254 -1.09 15.89 -15.20
C VAL A 254 -0.42 14.52 -15.17
N PHE A 255 -0.67 13.71 -14.14
CA PHE A 255 -0.11 12.37 -14.01
C PHE A 255 -1.20 11.32 -13.81
N THR A 256 -0.96 10.14 -14.38
CA THR A 256 -1.73 8.92 -14.16
C THR A 256 -0.76 7.78 -13.83
N ALA A 257 -1.29 6.64 -13.40
CA ALA A 257 -0.47 5.44 -13.19
C ALA A 257 0.35 5.02 -14.44
N LYS A 258 -0.10 5.35 -15.66
CA LYS A 258 0.63 5.04 -16.91
C LYS A 258 1.86 5.90 -17.11
N ASP A 259 1.93 7.05 -16.45
CA ASP A 259 3.05 7.96 -16.54
C ASP A 259 4.13 7.64 -15.51
N ILE A 260 3.95 6.62 -14.67
CA ILE A 260 4.98 6.20 -13.73
C ILE A 260 5.91 5.22 -14.44
N GLU A 261 7.13 5.65 -14.73
CA GLU A 261 8.17 4.79 -15.32
C GLU A 261 8.89 3.98 -14.25
N ASN A 262 9.14 4.57 -13.08
CA ASN A 262 9.84 3.91 -11.99
C ASN A 262 9.44 4.48 -10.62
N ILE A 263 9.46 3.62 -9.61
CA ILE A 263 9.38 4.00 -8.21
C ILE A 263 10.68 3.54 -7.57
N PHE A 264 11.54 4.48 -7.21
CA PHE A 264 12.81 4.15 -6.60
C PHE A 264 12.58 3.58 -5.20
N THR A 265 13.34 2.56 -4.83
CA THR A 265 13.32 1.93 -3.49
C THR A 265 14.66 2.10 -2.76
N ASP A 266 15.65 2.70 -3.41
CA ASP A 266 16.98 2.88 -2.86
C ASP A 266 17.03 3.98 -1.80
N VAL A 267 17.93 3.80 -0.83
CA VAL A 267 18.10 4.71 0.31
C VAL A 267 18.71 6.07 -0.06
N GLN A 268 19.22 6.25 -1.29
CA GLN A 268 19.79 7.53 -1.71
C GLN A 268 18.69 8.50 -2.16
N ARG A 269 17.61 7.96 -2.73
CA ARG A 269 16.46 8.72 -3.23
C ARG A 269 15.26 8.71 -2.29
N ASN A 270 15.26 7.79 -1.33
CA ASN A 270 14.19 7.64 -0.36
C ASN A 270 14.72 7.86 1.05
N TYR A 271 14.01 8.66 1.84
CA TYR A 271 14.45 9.03 3.18
C TYR A 271 13.27 9.31 4.10
N ILE A 272 13.55 9.24 5.40
CA ILE A 272 12.60 9.63 6.45
C ILE A 272 13.05 10.98 6.98
N VAL A 273 12.15 11.96 7.01
CA VAL A 273 12.40 13.30 7.54
C VAL A 273 11.45 13.61 8.68
N ARG A 274 11.93 14.30 9.72
CA ARG A 274 11.07 14.77 10.81
C ARG A 274 10.12 15.84 10.27
N TYR A 275 8.82 15.70 10.56
CA TYR A 275 7.80 16.65 10.14
C TYR A 275 6.79 16.87 11.27
N GLY A 276 6.76 18.09 11.83
CA GLY A 276 6.00 18.39 13.03
C GLY A 276 6.40 17.48 14.20
N ASN A 277 5.42 16.82 14.81
CA ASN A 277 5.61 15.88 15.91
C ASN A 277 5.86 14.43 15.44
N GLY A 278 5.99 14.19 14.14
CA GLY A 278 6.16 12.86 13.58
C GLY A 278 7.27 12.77 12.54
N TYR A 279 7.18 11.74 11.72
CA TYR A 279 8.08 11.48 10.61
C TYR A 279 7.30 11.40 9.30
N ARG A 280 7.93 11.82 8.21
CA ARG A 280 7.43 11.71 6.85
C ARG A 280 8.39 10.82 6.08
N PHE A 281 7.86 9.78 5.45
CA PHE A 281 8.60 9.02 4.46
C PHE A 281 8.49 9.73 3.11
N VAL A 282 9.63 9.92 2.46
CA VAL A 282 9.75 10.52 1.12
C VAL A 282 10.36 9.48 0.22
N PHE A 283 9.72 9.25 -0.93
CA PHE A 283 10.25 8.40 -1.99
C PHE A 283 10.19 9.12 -3.32
N THR A 284 11.09 8.73 -4.22
CA THR A 284 11.19 9.35 -5.54
C THR A 284 10.46 8.53 -6.58
N VAL A 285 9.69 9.22 -7.42
CA VAL A 285 8.98 8.64 -8.56
C VAL A 285 9.55 9.26 -9.84
N GLN A 286 9.86 8.41 -10.81
CA GLN A 286 10.20 8.82 -12.16
C GLN A 286 8.93 8.83 -13.01
N ILE A 287 8.66 9.98 -13.63
CA ILE A 287 7.54 10.16 -14.53
C ILE A 287 7.97 10.09 -15.99
N SER A 288 7.06 9.67 -16.86
CA SER A 288 7.26 9.67 -18.31
C SER A 288 7.39 11.09 -18.84
N ARG A 289 8.07 11.20 -19.98
CA ARG A 289 8.20 12.48 -20.70
C ARG A 289 6.84 13.09 -21.00
N GLU A 290 5.87 12.29 -21.45
CA GLU A 290 4.53 12.77 -21.78
C GLU A 290 3.80 13.30 -20.53
N GLY A 291 4.01 12.68 -19.36
CA GLY A 291 3.52 13.19 -18.09
C GLY A 291 4.17 14.52 -17.70
N ALA A 292 5.49 14.61 -17.86
CA ALA A 292 6.25 15.80 -17.54
C ALA A 292 5.93 16.98 -18.48
N GLU A 293 5.67 16.72 -19.77
CA GLU A 293 5.18 17.71 -20.73
C GLU A 293 3.81 18.29 -20.32
N ARG A 294 2.86 17.43 -19.90
CA ARG A 294 1.57 17.92 -19.36
C ARG A 294 1.75 18.77 -18.12
N PHE A 295 2.62 18.34 -17.19
CA PHE A 295 2.97 19.13 -16.02
C PHE A 295 3.57 20.49 -16.41
N ALA A 296 4.49 20.53 -17.36
CA ALA A 296 5.11 21.76 -17.85
C ALA A 296 4.05 22.71 -18.45
N LEU A 297 3.18 22.22 -19.34
CA LEU A 297 2.15 23.04 -19.97
C LEU A 297 1.21 23.69 -18.96
N VAL A 298 0.76 22.95 -17.94
CA VAL A 298 -0.17 23.46 -16.93
C VAL A 298 0.51 24.44 -15.96
N THR A 299 1.79 24.23 -15.64
CA THR A 299 2.50 25.04 -14.63
C THR A 299 3.20 26.28 -15.19
N LYS A 300 3.43 26.34 -16.51
CA LYS A 300 4.13 27.45 -17.14
C LYS A 300 3.34 28.75 -17.06
N GLY A 301 4.00 29.81 -16.57
CA GLY A 301 3.45 31.17 -16.47
C GLY A 301 2.50 31.38 -15.29
N GLN A 302 2.35 30.37 -14.41
CA GLN A 302 1.52 30.49 -13.22
C GLN A 302 2.07 31.57 -12.26
N PRO A 303 1.19 32.32 -11.56
CA PRO A 303 1.61 33.36 -10.63
C PRO A 303 2.39 32.76 -9.47
N THR A 304 3.37 33.49 -8.96
CA THR A 304 4.25 33.03 -7.89
C THR A 304 4.02 33.76 -6.57
N TYR A 305 4.46 33.13 -5.49
CA TYR A 305 4.56 33.73 -4.16
C TYR A 305 5.86 33.29 -3.50
N TYR A 306 6.40 34.15 -2.64
CA TYR A 306 7.62 33.86 -1.88
C TYR A 306 7.27 33.32 -0.50
N SER A 307 7.88 32.20 -0.12
CA SER A 307 7.72 31.60 1.20
C SER A 307 8.98 30.84 1.57
N GLY A 308 9.42 30.95 2.83
CA GLY A 308 10.49 30.10 3.37
C GLY A 308 11.82 30.11 2.59
N GLY A 309 12.18 31.23 1.95
CA GLY A 309 13.43 31.33 1.19
C GLY A 309 13.31 31.07 -0.32
N GLN A 310 12.13 30.64 -0.79
CA GLN A 310 11.95 30.12 -2.14
C GLN A 310 10.68 30.66 -2.81
N LEU A 311 10.69 30.75 -4.14
CA LEU A 311 9.52 31.10 -4.94
C LEU A 311 8.76 29.82 -5.32
N TYR A 312 7.44 29.85 -5.13
CA TYR A 312 6.52 28.78 -5.51
C TYR A 312 5.45 29.35 -6.44
N ILE A 313 4.94 28.54 -7.36
CA ILE A 313 3.71 28.89 -8.08
C ILE A 313 2.50 28.71 -7.15
N LYS A 314 1.43 29.49 -7.37
CA LYS A 314 0.20 29.40 -6.57
C LYS A 314 -0.50 28.03 -6.66
N PRO A 315 -0.63 27.40 -7.85
CA PRO A 315 -1.20 26.07 -7.95
C PRO A 315 -0.34 25.04 -7.21
N ARG A 316 -0.99 23.98 -6.73
CA ARG A 316 -0.33 22.91 -5.96
C ARG A 316 -0.49 21.58 -6.67
N LEU A 317 0.51 20.72 -6.52
CA LEU A 317 0.43 19.34 -6.97
C LEU A 317 -0.23 18.51 -5.88
N VAL A 318 -1.42 17.99 -6.15
CA VAL A 318 -2.13 17.08 -5.27
C VAL A 318 -2.07 15.68 -5.87
N LEU A 319 -1.55 14.72 -5.10
CA LEU A 319 -1.53 13.32 -5.50
C LEU A 319 -2.73 12.61 -4.89
N TYR A 320 -3.36 11.76 -5.68
CA TYR A 320 -4.51 10.96 -5.31
C TYR A 320 -4.18 9.48 -5.46
N LEU A 321 -4.69 8.68 -4.54
CA LEU A 321 -4.72 7.22 -4.63
C LEU A 321 -6.16 6.76 -4.41
N ASP A 322 -6.68 5.97 -5.35
CA ASP A 322 -8.07 5.53 -5.36
C ASP A 322 -9.06 6.70 -5.15
N ARG A 323 -8.79 7.82 -5.86
CA ARG A 323 -9.56 9.08 -5.83
C ARG A 323 -9.54 9.83 -4.49
N LYS A 324 -8.73 9.40 -3.52
CA LYS A 324 -8.55 10.11 -2.26
C LYS A 324 -7.22 10.87 -2.26
N PRO A 325 -7.20 12.17 -1.88
CA PRO A 325 -5.95 12.91 -1.81
C PRO A 325 -5.04 12.30 -0.73
N ILE A 326 -3.79 12.03 -1.08
CA ILE A 326 -2.78 11.45 -0.18
C ILE A 326 -1.71 12.47 0.23
N THR A 327 -1.38 13.41 -0.65
CA THR A 327 -0.39 14.45 -0.36
C THR A 327 -0.63 15.68 -1.23
N GLU A 328 -0.22 16.83 -0.71
CA GLU A 328 -0.29 18.12 -1.37
C GLU A 328 1.07 18.80 -1.28
N LEU A 329 1.58 19.23 -2.43
CA LEU A 329 2.95 19.71 -2.60
C LEU A 329 2.94 21.10 -3.25
N ASN A 330 3.69 22.03 -2.66
CA ASN A 330 4.02 23.30 -3.31
C ASN A 330 4.99 23.04 -4.47
N ILE A 331 4.79 23.72 -5.58
CA ILE A 331 5.61 23.58 -6.77
C ILE A 331 6.57 24.77 -6.83
N VAL A 332 7.87 24.49 -6.83
CA VAL A 332 8.89 25.53 -6.93
C VAL A 332 8.81 26.20 -8.31
N SER A 333 8.94 27.51 -8.36
CA SER A 333 8.82 28.26 -9.62
C SER A 333 9.89 27.89 -10.66
N ASN A 334 11.03 27.32 -10.26
CA ASN A 334 12.11 26.95 -11.17
C ASN A 334 11.85 25.65 -11.94
N ILE A 335 10.94 24.78 -11.48
CA ILE A 335 10.53 23.58 -12.21
C ILE A 335 9.23 23.79 -12.99
N ALA A 336 8.51 24.88 -12.72
CA ALA A 336 7.28 25.21 -13.41
C ALA A 336 7.57 25.49 -14.91
N GLY A 337 6.87 24.79 -15.79
CA GLY A 337 7.10 24.88 -17.24
C GLY A 337 8.28 24.07 -17.78
N MET A 338 8.93 23.23 -16.97
CA MET A 338 9.99 22.32 -17.40
C MET A 338 9.46 20.89 -17.55
N PRO A 339 9.66 20.23 -18.71
CA PRO A 339 9.37 18.81 -18.90
C PRO A 339 10.47 17.90 -18.34
#